data_AF-A0A7X4JLF0-F1
#
_entry.id   AF-A0A7X4JLF0-F1
#
_cell.length_a   1.000
_cell.length_b   1.000
_cell.length_c   1.000
_cell.angle_alpha   90.00
_cell.angle_beta   90.00
_cell.angle_gamma   90.00
#
_symmetry.space_group_name_H-M   'P 1'
#
loop_
_entity.id
_entity.type
_entity.pdbx_description
1 polymer ?
#
loop_
_entity_poly.entity_id
_entity_poly.type
_entity_poly.pdbx_seq_one_letter_code
_entity_poly.pdbx_strand_id
1 'polypeptide(L)'
;METLKRIIGVVLIVIAAIVAIQTVLEPIYHTSTTDSPNSSTWDYINPLSLISIILGVIFGYIRMSRAGEDASVQEFIAANTLFYGFMFAAIIFLWNWFGISGAGQDFTAVSSDTRGLIWIIFDAALPLLNGAMGVHLLRSSG
;
A
#
# COMPACT_ATOMS: atom_id res chain seq x y z
N MET A 1 -9.38 22.71 -0.22
CA MET A 1 -9.44 21.27 -0.63
C MET A 1 -8.24 20.89 -1.49
N GLU A 2 -7.80 21.73 -2.43
CA GLU A 2 -6.63 21.48 -3.29
C GLU A 2 -5.31 21.33 -2.52
N THR A 3 -5.03 22.21 -1.55
CA THR A 3 -3.83 22.09 -0.70
C THR A 3 -3.76 20.75 0.03
N LEU A 4 -4.89 20.25 0.52
CA LEU A 4 -4.96 18.96 1.22
C LEU A 4 -4.65 17.81 0.27
N LYS A 5 -5.26 17.78 -0.93
CA LYS A 5 -4.96 16.77 -1.96
C LYS A 5 -3.46 16.80 -2.33
N ARG A 6 -2.88 17.98 -2.47
CA ARG A 6 -1.45 18.14 -2.79
C ARG A 6 -0.55 17.57 -1.69
N ILE A 7 -0.82 17.90 -0.42
CA ILE A 7 -0.08 17.36 0.72
C ILE A 7 -0.17 15.83 0.75
N ILE A 8 -1.38 15.29 0.62
CA ILE A 8 -1.61 13.84 0.62
C ILE A 8 -0.90 13.19 -0.57
N GLY A 9 -0.92 13.81 -1.74
CA GLY A 9 -0.21 13.31 -2.91
C GLY A 9 1.29 13.21 -2.69
N VAL A 10 1.91 14.21 -2.06
CA VAL A 10 3.33 14.17 -1.68
C VAL A 10 3.56 13.06 -0.64
N VAL A 11 2.73 12.97 0.39
CA VAL A 11 2.87 11.95 1.45
C VAL A 11 2.82 10.53 0.86
N LEU A 12 1.88 10.25 -0.05
CA LEU A 12 1.79 8.94 -0.70
C LEU A 12 3.05 8.62 -1.51
N ILE A 13 3.59 9.59 -2.27
CA ILE A 13 4.83 9.40 -3.06
C ILE A 13 6.03 9.16 -2.14
N VAL A 14 6.13 9.88 -1.02
CA VAL A 14 7.21 9.69 -0.04
C VAL A 14 7.12 8.29 0.59
N ILE A 15 5.93 7.84 0.99
CA ILE A 15 5.74 6.49 1.52
C ILE A 15 6.08 5.44 0.46
N ALA A 16 5.67 5.64 -0.81
CA ALA A 16 6.04 4.76 -1.91
C ALA A 16 7.56 4.60 -2.05
N ALA A 17 8.30 5.71 -1.98
CA ALA A 17 9.75 5.70 -2.03
C ALA A 17 10.37 4.97 -0.84
N ILE A 18 9.88 5.22 0.38
CA ILE A 18 10.35 4.54 1.59
C ILE A 18 10.18 3.02 1.48
N VAL A 19 8.98 2.56 1.12
CA VAL A 19 8.70 1.12 0.97
C VAL A 19 9.59 0.52 -0.12
N ALA A 20 9.64 1.12 -1.31
CA ALA A 20 10.45 0.59 -2.41
C ALA A 20 11.95 0.53 -2.09
N ILE A 21 12.50 1.57 -1.45
CA ILE A 21 13.90 1.62 -1.04
C ILE A 21 14.16 0.54 0.01
N GLN A 22 13.30 0.41 1.02
CA GLN A 22 13.46 -0.60 2.05
C GLN A 22 13.45 -2.00 1.48
N THR A 23 12.47 -2.34 0.63
CA THR A 23 12.36 -3.67 0.01
C THR A 23 13.61 -4.04 -0.79
N VAL A 24 14.26 -3.07 -1.44
CA VAL A 24 15.50 -3.30 -2.20
C VAL A 24 16.73 -3.35 -1.31
N LEU A 25 16.80 -2.53 -0.26
CA LEU A 25 17.98 -2.42 0.60
C LEU A 25 18.03 -3.47 1.70
N GLU A 26 16.89 -3.97 2.18
CA GLU A 26 16.84 -4.91 3.30
C GLU A 26 17.77 -6.13 3.12
N PRO A 27 17.81 -6.81 1.94
CA PRO A 27 18.71 -7.95 1.75
C PRO A 27 20.21 -7.62 1.88
N ILE A 28 20.59 -6.34 1.83
CA ILE A 28 21.99 -5.89 1.92
C ILE A 28 22.45 -5.84 3.38
N TYR A 29 21.55 -5.50 4.31
CA TYR A 29 21.91 -5.25 5.72
C TYR A 29 21.18 -6.14 6.72
N HIS A 30 20.15 -6.87 6.30
CA HIS A 30 19.40 -7.80 7.12
C HIS A 30 19.36 -9.18 6.47
N THR A 31 19.60 -10.22 7.28
CA THR A 31 19.44 -11.61 6.86
C THR A 31 18.30 -12.21 7.69
N SER A 32 17.21 -12.57 7.02
CA SER A 32 16.05 -13.16 7.68
C SER A 32 16.40 -14.49 8.35
N THR A 33 16.08 -14.59 9.63
CA THR A 33 16.18 -15.83 10.43
C THR A 33 14.81 -16.19 11.00
N THR A 34 14.66 -17.39 11.55
CA THR A 34 13.42 -17.81 12.22
C THR A 34 13.04 -16.87 13.37
N ASP A 35 14.04 -16.36 14.10
CA ASP A 35 13.84 -15.47 15.25
C ASP A 35 13.72 -13.99 14.85
N SER A 36 14.18 -13.63 13.65
CA SER A 36 14.13 -12.27 13.09
C SER A 36 13.81 -12.34 11.59
N PRO A 37 12.55 -12.62 11.23
CA PRO A 37 12.15 -12.86 9.84
C PRO A 37 12.24 -11.59 8.97
N ASN A 38 12.21 -10.41 9.59
CA ASN A 38 12.31 -9.11 8.95
C ASN A 38 13.13 -8.14 9.82
N SER A 39 13.62 -7.07 9.21
CA SER A 39 14.31 -5.99 9.92
C SER A 39 13.32 -5.16 10.74
N SER A 40 13.77 -4.62 11.88
CA SER A 40 12.96 -3.76 12.75
C SER A 40 12.50 -2.46 12.09
N THR A 41 13.10 -2.08 10.96
CA THR A 41 12.65 -0.95 10.14
C THR A 41 11.17 -1.13 9.71
N TRP A 42 10.74 -2.37 9.48
CA TRP A 42 9.35 -2.66 9.11
C TRP A 42 8.34 -2.34 10.21
N ASP A 43 8.75 -2.28 11.48
CA ASP A 43 7.87 -1.87 12.58
C ASP A 43 7.42 -0.41 12.45
N TYR A 44 8.19 0.42 11.76
CA TYR A 44 7.83 1.80 11.44
C TYR A 44 7.17 1.93 10.07
N ILE A 45 7.60 1.13 9.09
CA ILE A 45 7.07 1.18 7.72
C ILE A 45 5.65 0.61 7.63
N ASN A 46 5.32 -0.43 8.40
CA ASN A 46 3.99 -1.04 8.37
C ASN A 46 2.89 -0.06 8.82
N PRO A 47 3.01 0.69 9.93
CA PRO A 47 2.06 1.76 10.26
C PRO A 47 1.93 2.84 9.18
N LEU A 48 3.04 3.28 8.56
CA LEU A 48 2.99 4.23 7.45
C LEU A 48 2.25 3.65 6.24
N SER A 49 2.49 2.38 5.94
CA SER A 49 1.83 1.64 4.88
C SER A 49 0.32 1.58 5.12
N LEU A 50 -0.12 1.28 6.36
CA LEU A 50 -1.53 1.31 6.75
C LEU A 50 -2.16 2.69 6.52
N ILE A 51 -1.50 3.76 6.96
CA ILE A 51 -1.99 5.12 6.75
C ILE A 51 -2.14 5.40 5.25
N SER A 52 -1.14 5.03 4.44
CA SER A 52 -1.19 5.22 2.99
C SER A 52 -2.31 4.44 2.32
N ILE A 53 -2.59 3.22 2.77
CA ILE A 53 -3.71 2.40 2.31
C ILE A 53 -5.04 3.08 2.64
N ILE A 54 -5.23 3.55 3.88
CA ILE A 54 -6.47 4.23 4.28
C ILE A 54 -6.71 5.46 3.39
N LEU A 55 -5.68 6.29 3.20
CA LEU A 55 -5.76 7.45 2.32
C LEU A 55 -6.03 7.02 0.87
N GLY A 56 -5.36 6.00 0.37
CA GLY A 56 -5.55 5.45 -0.97
C GLY A 56 -6.97 4.94 -1.22
N VAL A 57 -7.55 4.23 -0.25
CA VAL A 57 -8.95 3.77 -0.30
C VAL A 57 -9.91 4.96 -0.33
N ILE A 58 -9.73 5.95 0.56
CA ILE A 58 -10.61 7.13 0.63
C ILE A 58 -10.56 7.92 -0.69
N PHE A 59 -9.36 8.28 -1.17
CA PHE A 59 -9.23 9.08 -2.39
C PHE A 59 -9.52 8.26 -3.66
N GLY A 60 -9.24 6.96 -3.65
CA GLY A 60 -9.65 6.03 -4.70
C GLY A 60 -11.17 5.94 -4.81
N TYR A 61 -11.87 5.81 -3.69
CA TYR A 61 -13.33 5.81 -3.66
C TYR A 61 -13.92 7.14 -4.15
N ILE A 62 -13.36 8.27 -3.72
CA ILE A 62 -13.77 9.60 -4.19
C ILE A 62 -13.58 9.73 -5.71
N ARG A 63 -12.47 9.24 -6.25
CA ARG A 63 -12.22 9.25 -7.71
C ARG A 63 -13.20 8.34 -8.44
N MET A 64 -13.37 7.10 -7.97
CA MET A 64 -14.27 6.11 -8.56
C MET A 64 -15.73 6.58 -8.56
N SER A 65 -16.22 7.10 -7.43
CA SER A 65 -17.60 7.60 -7.30
C SER A 65 -17.91 8.82 -8.18
N ARG A 66 -16.89 9.53 -8.65
CA ARG A 66 -17.02 10.67 -9.57
C ARG A 66 -16.86 10.28 -11.03
N ALA A 67 -16.31 9.10 -11.32
CA ALA A 67 -16.27 8.55 -12.67
C ALA A 67 -17.67 7.99 -13.01
N GLY A 68 -18.59 8.89 -13.36
CA GLY A 68 -19.97 8.57 -13.77
C GLY A 68 -20.07 8.04 -15.20
N GLU A 69 -21.29 7.96 -15.73
CA GLU A 69 -21.60 7.41 -17.08
C GLU A 69 -20.88 8.17 -18.22
N ASP A 70 -20.63 9.47 -18.04
CA ASP A 70 -19.97 10.31 -19.04
C ASP A 70 -18.43 10.29 -18.95
N ALA A 71 -17.84 9.52 -18.03
CA ALA A 71 -16.41 9.42 -17.91
C ALA A 71 -15.82 8.66 -19.11
N SER A 72 -14.65 9.10 -19.58
CA SER A 72 -13.91 8.32 -20.58
C SER A 72 -13.59 6.93 -20.02
N VAL A 73 -13.58 5.91 -20.89
CA VAL A 73 -13.23 4.53 -20.51
C VAL A 73 -11.90 4.46 -19.75
N GLN A 74 -10.93 5.29 -20.15
CA GLN A 74 -9.63 5.36 -19.48
C GLN A 74 -9.74 5.86 -18.04
N GLU A 75 -10.54 6.90 -17.78
CA GLU A 75 -10.73 7.42 -16.43
C GLU A 75 -11.51 6.45 -15.56
N PHE A 76 -12.53 5.79 -16.12
CA PHE A 76 -13.29 4.75 -15.43
C PHE A 76 -12.38 3.60 -14.99
N ILE A 77 -11.57 3.06 -15.90
CA ILE A 77 -10.62 1.98 -15.60
C ILE A 77 -9.60 2.45 -14.55
N ALA A 78 -8.97 3.61 -14.75
CA ALA A 78 -7.97 4.12 -13.82
C ALA A 78 -8.51 4.33 -12.40
N ALA A 79 -9.72 4.88 -12.27
CA ALA A 79 -10.35 5.13 -10.98
C ALA A 79 -10.71 3.81 -10.25
N ASN A 80 -11.29 2.85 -10.97
CA ASN A 80 -11.63 1.54 -10.42
C ASN A 80 -10.38 0.74 -10.05
N THR A 81 -9.37 0.69 -10.92
CA THR A 81 -8.11 -0.01 -10.66
C THR A 81 -7.43 0.52 -9.41
N LEU A 82 -7.39 1.83 -9.20
CA LEU A 82 -6.80 2.38 -7.98
C LEU A 82 -7.60 2.03 -6.74
N PHE A 83 -8.93 2.21 -6.76
CA PHE A 83 -9.76 1.90 -5.60
C PHE A 83 -9.67 0.41 -5.22
N TYR A 84 -9.91 -0.49 -6.18
CA TYR A 84 -9.83 -1.92 -5.93
C TYR A 84 -8.41 -2.40 -5.66
N GLY A 85 -7.39 -1.75 -6.23
CA GLY A 85 -5.99 -2.00 -5.93
C GLY A 85 -5.66 -1.71 -4.47
N PHE A 86 -6.12 -0.57 -3.94
CA PHE A 86 -5.96 -0.26 -2.51
C PHE A 86 -6.78 -1.16 -1.59
N MET A 87 -7.99 -1.56 -2.01
CA MET A 87 -8.79 -2.55 -1.26
C MET A 87 -8.07 -3.90 -1.21
N PHE A 88 -7.52 -4.36 -2.32
CA PHE A 88 -6.71 -5.57 -2.39
C PHE A 88 -5.48 -5.46 -1.48
N ALA A 89 -4.74 -4.34 -1.57
CA ALA A 89 -3.59 -4.07 -0.71
C ALA A 89 -3.96 -4.08 0.78
N ALA A 90 -5.10 -3.50 1.15
CA ALA A 90 -5.60 -3.51 2.53
C ALA A 90 -5.86 -4.93 3.03
N ILE A 91 -6.52 -5.77 2.23
CA ILE A 91 -6.85 -7.15 2.59
C ILE A 91 -5.57 -7.96 2.82
N ILE A 92 -4.65 -7.94 1.85
CA ILE A 92 -3.42 -8.74 1.95
C ILE A 92 -2.53 -8.24 3.09
N PHE A 93 -2.44 -6.93 3.28
CA PHE A 93 -1.64 -6.30 4.33
C PHE A 93 -2.15 -6.66 5.72
N LEU A 94 -3.43 -6.45 5.99
CA LEU A 94 -4.01 -6.72 7.30
C LEU A 94 -4.01 -8.22 7.61
N TRP A 95 -4.31 -9.06 6.62
CA TRP A 95 -4.23 -10.51 6.77
C TRP A 95 -2.82 -10.96 7.15
N ASN A 96 -1.80 -10.39 6.51
CA ASN A 96 -0.41 -10.79 6.76
C ASN A 96 0.15 -10.20 8.05
N TRP A 97 -0.14 -8.93 8.34
CA TRP A 97 0.31 -8.23 9.53
C TRP A 97 -0.28 -8.83 10.81
N PHE A 98 -1.58 -9.12 10.84
CA PHE A 98 -2.22 -9.72 12.03
C PHE A 98 -1.76 -11.14 12.31
N GLY A 99 -1.43 -11.91 11.29
CA GLY A 99 -0.92 -13.26 11.53
C GLY A 99 0.55 -13.30 11.97
N ILE A 100 1.32 -12.23 11.77
CA ILE A 100 2.68 -12.10 12.34
C ILE A 100 2.65 -11.47 13.73
N SER A 101 1.72 -10.55 14.00
CA SER A 101 1.62 -9.87 15.31
C SER A 101 1.11 -10.75 16.46
N GLY A 102 0.96 -12.05 16.26
CA GLY A 102 0.44 -12.99 17.26
C GLY A 102 -1.08 -12.95 17.44
N ALA A 103 -1.74 -11.84 17.06
CA ALA A 103 -3.19 -11.65 17.17
C ALA A 103 -4.04 -12.57 16.27
N GLY A 104 -3.41 -13.23 15.29
CA GLY A 104 -4.08 -14.10 14.32
C GLY A 104 -3.32 -15.39 13.99
N GLN A 105 -2.43 -15.87 14.88
CA GLN A 105 -1.70 -17.14 14.64
C GLN A 105 -2.66 -18.32 14.41
N ASP A 106 -3.81 -18.33 15.10
CA ASP A 106 -4.85 -19.35 14.93
C ASP A 106 -5.80 -19.08 13.75
N PHE A 107 -5.79 -17.87 13.18
CA PHE A 107 -6.83 -17.44 12.21
C PHE A 107 -6.62 -18.00 10.80
N THR A 108 -5.42 -18.50 10.48
CA THR A 108 -5.04 -18.75 9.08
C THR A 108 -4.25 -20.03 8.82
N ALA A 109 -3.66 -20.68 9.82
CA ALA A 109 -2.94 -21.96 9.69
C ALA A 109 -1.95 -22.06 8.49
N VAL A 110 -1.37 -20.93 8.06
CA VAL A 110 -0.43 -20.86 6.94
C VAL A 110 1.00 -20.72 7.44
N SER A 111 1.93 -21.43 6.79
CA SER A 111 3.38 -21.36 7.07
C SER A 111 3.98 -19.97 6.85
N SER A 112 5.12 -19.72 7.50
CA SER A 112 5.93 -18.50 7.37
C SER A 112 6.33 -18.20 5.93
N ASP A 113 6.63 -19.22 5.13
CA ASP A 113 7.12 -19.07 3.76
C ASP A 113 6.05 -18.44 2.85
N THR A 114 4.80 -18.86 3.00
CA THR A 114 3.67 -18.29 2.23
C THR A 114 3.41 -16.84 2.61
N ARG A 115 3.54 -16.51 3.90
CA ARG A 115 3.42 -15.12 4.39
C ARG A 115 4.53 -14.22 3.84
N GLY A 116 5.75 -14.75 3.72
CA GLY A 116 6.86 -14.05 3.08
C GLY A 116 6.57 -13.68 1.62
N LEU A 117 6.01 -14.62 0.84
CA LEU A 117 5.61 -14.34 -0.54
C LEU A 117 4.54 -13.24 -0.65
N ILE A 118 3.58 -13.22 0.29
CA ILE A 118 2.54 -12.19 0.32
C ILE A 118 3.14 -10.81 0.65
N TRP A 119 4.13 -10.74 1.54
CA TRP A 119 4.86 -9.49 1.79
C TRP A 119 5.57 -9.00 0.54
N ILE A 120 6.25 -9.87 -0.20
CA ILE A 120 6.93 -9.46 -1.46
C ILE A 120 5.92 -8.88 -2.47
N ILE A 121 4.76 -9.52 -2.63
CA ILE A 121 3.71 -9.01 -3.52
C ILE A 121 3.19 -7.66 -3.04
N PHE A 122 2.94 -7.52 -1.74
CA PHE A 122 2.48 -6.28 -1.15
C PHE A 122 3.50 -5.15 -1.32
N ASP A 123 4.76 -5.41 -0.98
CA ASP A 123 5.87 -4.47 -1.06
C ASP A 123 6.14 -3.99 -2.48
N ALA A 124 5.89 -4.83 -3.49
CA ALA A 124 5.95 -4.43 -4.89
C ALA A 124 4.72 -3.61 -5.33
N ALA A 125 3.53 -3.98 -4.85
CA ALA A 125 2.27 -3.36 -5.26
C ALA A 125 2.04 -1.98 -4.63
N LEU A 126 2.31 -1.83 -3.33
CA LEU A 126 2.00 -0.62 -2.59
C LEU A 126 2.71 0.64 -3.14
N PRO A 127 4.02 0.61 -3.47
CA PRO A 127 4.69 1.76 -4.08
C PRO A 127 4.05 2.20 -5.39
N LEU A 128 3.61 1.26 -6.23
CA LEU A 128 2.96 1.56 -7.50
C LEU A 128 1.60 2.23 -7.29
N LEU A 129 0.79 1.70 -6.37
CA LEU A 129 -0.51 2.26 -6.02
C LEU A 129 -0.38 3.66 -5.41
N ASN A 130 0.53 3.81 -4.44
CA ASN A 130 0.80 5.09 -3.78
C ASN A 130 1.36 6.12 -4.76
N GLY A 131 2.30 5.74 -5.62
CA GLY A 131 2.85 6.61 -6.66
C GLY A 131 1.79 7.07 -7.66
N ALA A 132 0.98 6.14 -8.18
CA ALA A 132 -0.07 6.45 -9.15
C ALA A 132 -1.15 7.37 -8.56
N MET A 133 -1.61 7.08 -7.33
CA MET A 133 -2.57 7.94 -6.63
C MET A 133 -1.96 9.30 -6.27
N GLY A 134 -0.73 9.32 -5.78
CA GLY A 134 -0.06 10.55 -5.38
C GLY A 134 0.13 11.50 -6.56
N VAL A 135 0.57 10.98 -7.71
CA VAL A 135 0.69 11.76 -8.96
C VAL A 135 -0.68 12.27 -9.42
N HIS A 136 -1.74 11.46 -9.34
CA HIS A 136 -3.09 11.91 -9.67
C HIS A 136 -3.57 13.05 -8.76
N LEU A 137 -3.36 12.95 -7.45
CA LEU A 137 -3.74 14.01 -6.51
C LEU A 137 -2.98 15.30 -6.74
N LEU A 138 -1.68 15.22 -7.09
CA LEU A 138 -0.89 16.39 -7.46
C LEU A 138 -1.39 17.06 -8.74
N ARG A 139 -1.75 16.29 -9.77
CA ARG A 139 -2.23 16.81 -11.05
C ARG A 139 -3.66 17.36 -11.00
N SER A 140 -4.51 16.79 -10.14
CA SER A 140 -5.91 17.22 -9.96
C SER A 140 -6.10 18.41 -9.00
N SER A 141 -4.99 19.02 -8.57
CA SER A 141 -4.96 20.18 -7.65
C SER A 141 -4.37 21.44 -8.31
N GLY A 142 -4.10 21.40 -9.61
CA GLY A 142 -3.62 22.53 -10.41
C GLY A 142 -4.61 22.94 -11.47
#